data_AF-X1SW74-F1
#
_entry.id   AF-X1SW74-F1
#
_cell.length_a   1.000
_cell.length_b   1.000
_cell.length_c   1.000
_cell.angle_alpha   90.00
_cell.angle_beta   90.00
_cell.angle_gamma   90.00
#
_symmetry.space_group_name_H-M   'P 1'
#
loop_
_entity.id
_entity.type
_entity.pdbx_description
1 polymer ?
#
loop_
_entity_poly.entity_id
_entity_poly.type
_entity_poly.pdbx_seq_one_letter_code
_entity_poly.pdbx_strand_id
1 'polypeptide(L)' 'MNKDITGPVGKVTNIMVDLGPRIIMTGSEVLGTADNISIGVAESTLEELEKLKSAYEIRLVKMLGESGESHGNN' A
#
# COMPACT_ATOMS: atom_id res chain seq x y z
N MET A 1 -35.52 16.90 -7.24
CA MET A 1 -34.55 15.81 -7.16
C MET A 1 -33.16 16.42 -7.25
N ASN A 2 -32.55 16.72 -6.09
CA ASN A 2 -31.15 17.14 -6.06
C ASN A 2 -30.31 15.92 -6.41
N LYS A 3 -29.45 16.06 -7.40
CA LYS A 3 -28.46 15.03 -7.73
C LYS A 3 -27.48 15.00 -6.57
N ASP A 4 -27.53 13.94 -5.76
CA ASP A 4 -26.51 13.67 -4.76
C ASP A 4 -25.16 13.66 -5.46
N ILE A 5 -24.34 14.67 -5.18
CA ILE A 5 -22.96 14.71 -5.66
C ILE A 5 -22.19 13.72 -4.81
N THR A 6 -22.26 12.43 -5.15
CA THR A 6 -21.39 11.40 -4.59
C THR A 6 -20.04 11.45 -5.31
N GLY A 7 -19.32 12.57 -5.17
CA GLY A 7 -17.90 12.64 -5.54
C GLY A 7 -17.03 12.04 -4.43
N PRO A 8 -15.79 11.62 -4.70
CA PRO A 8 -14.89 11.13 -3.66
C PRO A 8 -14.67 12.24 -2.64
N VAL A 9 -15.19 12.06 -1.43
CA VAL A 9 -15.07 13.04 -0.35
C VAL A 9 -13.62 12.98 0.15
N GLY A 10 -12.83 13.99 -0.20
CA GLY A 10 -11.45 14.14 0.26
C GLY A 10 -10.43 13.27 -0.47
N LYS A 11 -9.77 13.85 -1.47
CA LYS A 11 -8.51 13.30 -2.00
C LYS A 11 -7.35 13.75 -1.10
N VAL A 12 -6.40 12.86 -0.88
CA VAL A 12 -5.14 13.09 -0.18
C VAL A 12 -3.99 12.70 -1.09
N THR A 13 -2.94 13.51 -1.10
CA THR A 13 -1.76 13.30 -1.95
C THR A 13 -0.47 13.50 -1.15
N ASN A 14 0.58 12.77 -1.54
CA ASN A 14 1.94 12.88 -1.01
C ASN A 14 2.01 12.81 0.53
N ILE A 15 1.36 11.82 1.12
CA ILE A 15 1.38 11.60 2.57
C ILE A 15 2.22 10.39 2.95
N MET A 16 2.81 10.45 4.14
CA MET A 16 3.41 9.29 4.80
C MET A 16 2.38 8.71 5.78
N VAL A 17 2.20 7.39 5.72
CA VAL A 17 1.24 6.67 6.56
C VAL A 17 1.98 5.67 7.39
N ASP A 18 1.91 5.82 8.72
CA ASP A 18 2.37 4.80 9.65
C ASP A 18 1.27 3.74 9.80
N LEU A 19 1.65 2.48 9.53
CA LEU A 19 0.76 1.33 9.62
C LEU A 19 0.88 0.63 10.98
N GLY A 20 1.87 0.95 11.80
CA GLY A 20 2.16 0.19 13.01
C GLY A 20 2.55 -1.27 12.71
N PRO A 21 2.31 -2.21 13.65
CA PRO A 21 2.63 -3.63 13.50
C PRO A 21 1.85 -4.32 12.38
N ARG A 22 2.56 -5.02 11.47
CA ARG A 22 1.94 -5.76 10.36
C ARG A 22 2.61 -7.11 10.11
N ILE A 23 1.82 -8.07 9.61
CA ILE A 23 2.35 -9.31 9.05
C ILE A 23 2.86 -9.03 7.63
N ILE A 24 4.11 -9.42 7.35
CA ILE A 24 4.70 -9.36 6.02
C ILE A 24 4.57 -10.73 5.37
N MET A 25 4.00 -10.76 4.17
CA MET A 25 3.78 -11.99 3.40
C MET A 25 4.34 -11.89 1.98
N THR A 26 4.78 -13.03 1.44
CA THR A 26 5.08 -13.22 0.01
C THR A 26 4.30 -14.42 -0.51
N GLY A 27 3.45 -14.22 -1.53
CA GLY A 27 2.50 -15.25 -1.94
C GLY A 27 1.61 -15.72 -0.79
N SER A 28 1.72 -16.99 -0.41
CA SER A 28 1.02 -17.60 0.74
C SER A 28 1.91 -17.80 1.98
N GLU A 29 3.17 -17.37 1.93
CA GLU A 29 4.14 -17.54 3.00
C GLU A 29 4.21 -16.29 3.90
N VAL A 30 4.24 -16.50 5.22
CA VAL A 30 4.48 -15.45 6.21
C VAL A 30 5.98 -15.32 6.41
N LEU A 31 6.52 -14.14 6.10
CA LEU A 31 7.94 -13.83 6.31
C LEU A 31 8.24 -13.38 7.74
N GLY A 32 7.25 -12.79 8.41
CA GLY A 32 7.35 -12.36 9.80
C GLY A 32 6.40 -11.21 10.13
N THR A 33 6.66 -10.58 11.27
CA THR A 33 5.99 -9.36 11.72
C THR A 33 6.98 -8.21 11.74
N ALA A 34 6.56 -7.02 11.34
CA ALA A 34 7.36 -5.81 11.48
C ALA A 34 6.52 -4.68 12.06
N ASP A 35 7.18 -3.89 12.92
CA ASP A 35 6.59 -2.73 13.56
C ASP A 35 7.01 -1.45 12.83
N ASN A 36 6.19 -0.39 12.96
CA ASN A 36 6.45 0.96 12.45
C ASN A 36 6.71 1.04 10.93
N ILE A 37 5.98 0.26 10.13
CA ILE A 37 6.07 0.34 8.68
C ILE A 37 5.42 1.64 8.22
N SER A 38 6.20 2.49 7.55
CA SER A 38 5.72 3.70 6.92
C SER A 38 5.67 3.55 5.41
N ILE A 39 4.57 3.96 4.79
CA ILE A 39 4.40 3.94 3.33
C ILE A 39 4.10 5.34 2.79
N GLY A 40 4.69 5.65 1.64
CA GLY A 40 4.38 6.87 0.89
C GLY A 40 3.18 6.64 -0.02
N VAL A 41 2.12 7.41 0.17
CA VAL A 41 0.90 7.36 -0.66
C VAL A 41 0.88 8.59 -1.56
N ALA A 42 1.03 8.35 -2.87
CA ALA A 42 1.04 9.41 -3.87
C ALA A 42 -0.33 10.09 -4.02
N GLU A 43 -1.40 9.30 -4.16
CA GLU A 43 -2.80 9.77 -4.19
C GLU A 43 -3.72 8.68 -3.65
N SER A 44 -4.72 9.06 -2.85
CA SER A 44 -5.79 8.18 -2.39
C SER A 44 -7.01 9.00 -1.95
N THR A 45 -8.16 8.36 -1.79
CA THR A 45 -9.29 8.95 -1.05
C THR A 45 -9.12 8.73 0.45
N LEU A 46 -9.82 9.52 1.27
CA LEU A 46 -9.84 9.30 2.73
C LEU A 46 -10.34 7.90 3.10
N GLU A 47 -11.36 7.38 2.39
CA GLU A 47 -11.90 6.04 2.65
C GLU A 47 -10.89 4.93 2.35
N GLU A 48 -10.19 5.02 1.22
CA GLU A 48 -9.12 4.08 0.85
C GLU A 48 -7.94 4.15 1.84
N LEU A 49 -7.59 5.36 2.30
CA LEU A 49 -6.54 5.54 3.30
C LEU A 49 -6.90 4.88 4.63
N GLU A 50 -8.16 5.00 5.07
CA GLU A 50 -8.63 4.34 6.29
C GLU A 50 -8.66 2.80 6.14
N LYS A 51 -9.03 2.30 4.96
CA LYS A 51 -8.91 0.86 4.64
C LYS A 51 -7.46 0.39 4.68
N LEU A 52 -6.54 1.19 4.15
CA LEU A 52 -5.10 0.89 4.16
C LEU A 52 -4.54 0.83 5.59
N LYS A 53 -4.89 1.81 6.44
CA LYS A 53 -4.53 1.80 7.87
C LYS A 53 -5.16 0.65 8.65
N SER A 54 -6.29 0.12 8.19
CA SER A 54 -6.98 -0.99 8.86
C SER A 54 -6.52 -2.38 8.38
N ALA A 55 -5.78 -2.45 7.27
CA ALA A 55 -5.25 -3.71 6.75
C ALA A 55 -4.26 -4.32 7.74
N TYR A 56 -4.40 -5.61 8.05
CA TYR A 56 -3.52 -6.31 9.01
C TYR A 56 -2.25 -6.90 8.36
N GLU A 57 -2.32 -7.14 7.04
CA GLU A 57 -1.29 -7.83 6.26
C GLU A 57 -0.73 -6.90 5.18
N ILE A 58 0.57 -7.01 4.92
CA ILE A 58 1.22 -6.46 3.73
C ILE A 58 1.69 -7.62 2.86
N ARG A 59 1.23 -7.65 1.61
CA ARG A 59 1.64 -8.66 0.62
C ARG A 59 2.64 -8.04 -0.34
N LEU A 60 3.85 -8.58 -0.31
CA LEU A 60 4.90 -8.22 -1.26
C LEU A 60 4.59 -8.91 -2.59
N VAL A 61 4.44 -8.10 -3.64
CA VAL A 61 4.23 -8.57 -5.01
C VAL A 61 5.38 -8.08 -5.88
N LYS A 62 5.82 -8.93 -6.81
CA LYS A 62 6.81 -8.52 -7.81
C LYS A 62 6.12 -7.62 -8.84
N MET A 63 6.66 -6.43 -9.08
CA MET A 63 6.18 -5.55 -10.14
C MET A 63 6.46 -6.20 -11.50
N LEU A 64 5.38 -6.51 -12.24
CA LEU A 64 5.46 -7.04 -13.61
C LEU A 64 5.84 -5.88 -14.55
N GLY A 65 7.11 -5.77 -14.90
CA GLY A 65 7.62 -4.71 -15.79
C GLY A 65 9.08 -4.32 -15.55
N GLU A 66 9.61 -4.62 -14.37
CA GLU A 66 11.05 -4.57 -14.12
C GLU A 66 11.68 -5.83 -14.75
N SER A 67 11.97 -5.76 -16.05
CA SER A 67 12.92 -6.66 -16.67
C SER A 67 14.22 -6.53 -15.89
N GLY A 68 14.61 -7.59 -15.18
CA GLY A 68 15.83 -7.57 -14.39
C GLY A 68 17.00 -7.15 -15.27
N GLU A 69 17.70 -6.08 -14.88
CA GLU A 69 19.10 -5.94 -15.23
C GLU A 69 19.84 -7.10 -14.56
N SER A 70 19.93 -8.21 -15.29
CA SER A 70 20.89 -9.25 -15.01
C SER A 70 22.27 -8.67 -15.26
N HIS A 71 22.88 -8.05 -14.25
CA HIS A 71 24.33 -7.92 -14.21
C HIS A 71 24.92 -9.33 -14.06
N GLY A 72 25.11 -10.00 -15.20
CA GLY A 72 25.94 -11.18 -15.29
C GLY A 72 27.38 -10.78 -14.95
N ASN A 73 27.86 -11.23 -13.80
CA ASN A 73 29.26 -11.09 -13.42
C ASN A 73 29.92 -12.45 -13.68
N ASN A 74 30.96 -12.41 -14.54
CA ASN A 74 31.81 -13.53 -14.94
C ASN A 74 32.38 -14.34 -13.78
#